data_AF-A0A933Z0S8-F1
#
_entry.id   AF-A0A933Z0S8-F1
#
_cell.length_a   1.000
_cell.length_b   1.000
_cell.length_c   1.000
_cell.angle_alpha   90.00
_cell.angle_beta   90.00
_cell.angle_gamma   90.00
#
_symmetry.space_group_name_H-M   'P 1'
#
loop_
_entity.id
_entity.type
_entity.pdbx_description
1 polymer ?
#
loop_
_entity_poly.entity_id
_entity_poly.type
_entity_poly.pdbx_seq_one_letter_code
_entity_poly.pdbx_strand_id
1 'polypeptide(L)' 'MSEKSTPTYQLVLINGKKEEVLFSSPKLLDVELKREQHIRSITPGYVEIRKA' A
#
# COMPACT_ATOMS: atom_id res chain seq x y z
N MET A 1 28.34 7.08 5.95
CA MET A 1 27.07 7.84 5.95
C MET A 1 25.96 6.82 6.08
N SER A 2 25.12 6.91 7.11
CA SER A 2 23.97 5.99 7.23
C SER A 2 22.98 6.36 6.13
N GLU A 3 22.91 5.55 5.08
CA GLU A 3 21.79 5.56 4.13
C GLU A 3 20.54 5.25 4.94
N LYS A 4 19.88 6.30 5.45
CA LYS A 4 18.55 6.18 6.03
C LYS A 4 17.64 5.76 4.90
N SER A 5 17.38 4.46 4.81
CA SER A 5 16.37 3.87 3.95
C SER A 5 15.12 4.72 4.06
N THR A 6 14.75 5.40 2.97
CA THR A 6 13.57 6.25 2.94
C THR A 6 12.37 5.39 3.36
N PRO A 7 11.57 5.81 4.36
CA PRO A 7 10.45 5.01 4.82
C PRO A 7 9.53 4.74 3.63
N THR A 8 9.35 3.47 3.29
CA THR A 8 8.59 3.07 2.10
C THR A 8 7.18 2.74 2.54
N TYR A 9 6.23 3.44 1.96
CA TYR A 9 4.81 3.19 2.17
C TYR A 9 4.37 2.04 1.25
N GLN A 10 3.58 1.12 1.78
CA GLN A 10 3.06 -0.03 1.05
C GLN A 10 1.53 -0.03 1.09
N LEU A 11 0.92 -0.28 -0.07
CA LEU A 11 -0.50 -0.57 -0.19
C LEU A 11 -0.69 -2.09 -0.08
N VAL A 12 -1.40 -2.53 0.96
CA VAL A 12 -1.64 -3.94 1.23
C VAL A 12 -3.12 -4.25 1.10
N LEU A 13 -3.46 -5.19 0.22
CA LEU A 13 -4.79 -5.77 0.14
C LEU A 13 -4.91 -6.89 1.16
N ILE A 14 -5.91 -6.77 2.03
CA ILE A 14 -6.23 -7.79 3.03
C ILE A 14 -7.56 -8.43 2.62
N ASN A 15 -7.48 -9.71 2.25
CA ASN A 15 -8.64 -10.51 1.89
C ASN A 15 -8.66 -11.78 2.76
N GLY A 16 -9.39 -11.70 3.88
CA GLY A 16 -9.48 -12.78 4.86
C GLY A 16 -8.12 -13.08 5.50
N LYS A 17 -7.54 -14.24 5.18
CA LYS A 17 -6.23 -14.69 5.68
C LYS A 17 -5.06 -14.39 4.73
N LYS A 18 -5.32 -13.75 3.59
CA LYS A 18 -4.29 -13.40 2.62
C LYS A 18 -4.01 -11.91 2.66
N GLU A 19 -2.73 -11.58 2.73
CA GLU A 19 -2.20 -10.24 2.62
C GLU A 19 -1.36 -10.17 1.34
N GLU A 20 -1.64 -9.20 0.49
CA GLU A 20 -0.92 -8.99 -0.77
C GLU A 20 -0.49 -7.54 -0.89
N VAL A 21 0.81 -7.31 -1.15
CA VAL A 21 1.32 -5.96 -1.41
C VAL A 21 1.00 -5.59 -2.86
N LEU A 22 0.07 -4.66 -3.03
CA LEU A 22 -0.36 -4.18 -4.35
C LEU A 22 0.56 -3.11 -4.92
N PHE A 23 1.17 -2.30 -4.05
CA PHE A 23 1.99 -1.17 -4.46
C PHE A 23 2.93 -0.74 -3.34
N SER A 24 4.08 -0.16 -3.69
CA SER A 24 4.97 0.46 -2.71
C SER A 24 5.62 1.72 -3.29
N SER A 25 5.73 2.77 -2.48
CA SER A 25 6.38 4.02 -2.85
C SER A 25 7.00 4.69 -1.62
N PRO A 26 8.15 5.37 -1.76
CA PRO A 26 8.69 6.23 -0.70
C PRO A 26 7.80 7.45 -0.40
N LYS A 27 6.77 7.73 -1.21
CA LYS A 27 5.84 8.84 -1.02
C LYS A 27 4.45 8.32 -0.62
N LEU A 28 3.93 8.81 0.50
CA LEU A 28 2.59 8.49 0.98
C LEU A 28 1.49 8.83 -0.05
N LEU A 29 1.62 10.00 -0.69
CA LEU A 29 0.63 10.49 -1.67
C LEU A 29 0.42 9.50 -2.83
N ASP A 30 1.48 8.88 -3.34
CA ASP A 30 1.38 7.90 -4.44
C ASP A 30 0.57 6.68 -4.00
N VAL A 31 0.75 6.25 -2.75
CA VAL A 31 0.06 5.10 -2.16
C VAL A 31 -1.42 5.42 -1.91
N GLU A 32 -1.73 6.63 -1.44
CA GLU A 32 -3.12 7.08 -1.26
C GLU A 32 -3.87 7.20 -2.58
N LEU A 33 -3.26 7.80 -3.60
CA LEU A 33 -3.84 7.87 -4.96
C LEU A 33 -4.13 6.47 -5.50
N LYS A 34 -3.22 5.52 -5.28
CA LYS A 34 -3.39 4.14 -5.72
C LYS A 34 -4.51 3.43 -4.95
N ARG A 35 -4.67 3.71 -3.66
CA ARG A 35 -5.77 3.21 -2.82
C ARG A 35 -7.13 3.68 -3.34
N GLU A 36 -7.28 4.97 -3.64
CA GLU A 36 -8.54 5.52 -4.18
C GLU A 36 -8.90 4.93 -5.54
N GLN A 37 -7.90 4.68 -6.41
CA GLN A 37 -8.10 3.97 -7.67
C GLN A 37 -8.54 2.51 -7.43
N HIS A 38 -8.00 1.85 -6.41
CA HIS A 38 -8.31 0.45 -6.11
C HIS A 38 -9.71 0.26 -5.49
N ILE A 39 -10.22 1.21 -4.70
CA ILE A 39 -11.58 1.17 -4.13
C ILE A 39 -12.68 1.08 -5.21
N ARG A 40 -12.35 1.42 -6.47
CA ARG A 40 -13.25 1.26 -7.62
C ARG A 40 -13.17 -0.11 -8.32
N SER A 41 -12.24 -0.97 -7.90
CA SER A 41 -12.04 -2.30 -8.47
C SER A 41 -12.81 -3.34 -7.63
N ILE A 42 -13.47 -4.27 -8.31
CA ILE A 42 -14.49 -5.22 -7.82
C ILE A 42 -13.93 -6.28 -6.84
N THR A 43 -12.74 -6.06 -6.28
CA THR A 43 -12.04 -7.05 -5.47
C THR A 43 -12.57 -7.05 -4.03
N PRO A 44 -13.14 -8.16 -3.53
CA PRO A 44 -13.55 -8.24 -2.14
C PRO A 44 -12.31 -8.20 -1.22
N GLY A 45 -12.32 -7.27 -0.27
CA GLY A 45 -11.22 -7.05 0.67
C GLY A 45 -11.17 -5.59 1.11
N TYR A 46 -10.29 -5.27 2.05
CA TYR A 46 -9.99 -3.89 2.42
C TYR A 46 -8.50 -3.62 2.19
N VAL A 47 -8.19 -2.36 1.89
CA VAL A 47 -6.83 -1.94 1.57
C VAL A 47 -6.28 -1.07 2.69
N GLU A 48 -5.11 -1.44 3.18
CA GLU A 48 -4.39 -0.78 4.28
C GLU A 48 -3.07 -0.18 3.78
N ILE A 49 -2.66 0.95 4.36
CA ILE A 49 -1.37 1.57 4.08
C ILE A 49 -0.42 1.27 5.25
N ARG A 50 0.70 0.61 4.97
CA ARG A 50 1.74 0.27 5.96
C ARG A 50 3.02 1.05 5.71
N LYS A 51 3.77 1.35 6.77
CA LYS A 51 5.14 1.87 6.69
C LYS A 51 6.11 0.71 6.88
N ALA A 52 7.01 0.52 5.92
CA ALA A 52 8.14 -0.41 5.99
C ALA A 52 9.41 0.30 6.45
#